data_AF-A0A7C6IW98-F1
#
_entry.id   AF-A0A7C6IW98-F1
#
_cell.length_a   1.000
_cell.length_b   1.000
_cell.length_c   1.000
_cell.angle_alpha   90.00
_cell.angle_beta   90.00
_cell.angle_gamma   90.00
#
_symmetry.space_group_name_H-M   'P 1'
#
loop_
_entity.id
_entity.type
_entity.pdbx_description
1 polymer ?
#
loop_
_entity_poly.entity_id
_entity_poly.type
_entity_poly.pdbx_seq_one_letter_code
_entity_poly.pdbx_strand_id
1 'polypeptide(L)'
;MPIRMTGMISGLDTDTLIQSMIEAQRIKNRRVEDKSTLLTWKQDKWKELNTKLVKLYKEDLNKMRLQSSYLTKAVTTSNNDYADIKAMTNAPLGTHKLQVESLASSQYVTGGVINLSDGNTKASTNTKLTELGIEAETLFNITVKGEKKTFEVKANSTLNDFVNFAKSAGLSANYDSKHGRLYLSAKNSGEENAFGITATTSTATAPKNELLELVGYTNLTAEEKKSVDKAFKTLASTSSTADDNKSATDILEKLAGKEAQRILVDAEIRSEVENGVGETKGARAIEIEKIKAEVMAQEIELLK
;
A
#
# COMPACT_ATOMS: atom_id res chain seq x y z
N MET A 1 83.38 -29.58 4.45
CA MET A 1 84.79 -29.34 4.79
C MET A 1 84.82 -28.38 5.97
N PRO A 2 85.63 -28.63 7.00
CA PRO A 2 85.77 -27.72 8.13
C PRO A 2 86.40 -26.41 7.65
N ILE A 3 85.83 -25.29 8.09
CA ILE A 3 86.44 -23.96 7.91
C ILE A 3 87.70 -23.94 8.77
N ARG A 4 88.85 -23.81 8.12
CA ARG A 4 90.15 -23.60 8.77
C ARG A 4 90.42 -22.10 8.74
N MET A 5 90.22 -21.44 9.88
CA MET A 5 90.72 -20.08 10.12
C MET A 5 91.92 -20.18 11.05
N THR A 6 93.12 -19.97 10.51
CA THR A 6 94.30 -19.65 11.33
C THR A 6 95.13 -18.62 10.57
N GLY A 7 95.20 -17.40 11.09
CA GLY A 7 96.13 -16.38 10.61
C GLY A 7 95.53 -14.98 10.58
N MET A 8 95.94 -14.17 11.57
CA MET A 8 95.91 -12.71 11.59
C MET A 8 94.57 -12.03 11.91
N ILE A 9 94.43 -11.82 13.22
CA ILE A 9 94.03 -10.56 13.84
C ILE A 9 94.37 -9.32 12.99
N SER A 10 93.45 -8.86 12.14
CA SER A 10 93.22 -7.44 11.77
C SER A 10 92.16 -7.39 10.67
N GLY A 11 90.98 -6.86 10.98
CA GLY A 11 89.86 -6.85 10.04
C GLY A 11 89.15 -8.20 9.93
N LEU A 12 88.94 -8.88 11.06
CA LEU A 12 87.97 -9.98 11.14
C LEU A 12 86.62 -9.35 10.81
N ASP A 13 86.24 -9.42 9.54
CA ASP A 13 84.94 -8.97 9.07
C ASP A 13 83.93 -10.02 9.55
N THR A 14 83.70 -10.00 10.87
CA THR A 14 82.69 -10.80 11.56
C THR A 14 81.35 -10.57 10.89
N ASP A 15 81.12 -9.38 10.32
CA ASP A 15 79.91 -9.07 9.58
C ASP A 15 79.82 -9.92 8.32
N THR A 16 80.88 -10.12 7.53
CA THR A 16 80.84 -11.03 6.36
C THR A 16 80.66 -12.50 6.73
N LEU A 17 81.30 -12.99 7.81
CA LEU A 17 81.12 -14.37 8.26
C LEU A 17 79.71 -14.59 8.80
N ILE A 18 79.21 -13.66 9.61
CA ILE A 18 77.84 -13.65 10.13
C ILE A 18 76.84 -13.53 8.96
N GLN A 19 77.10 -12.67 7.98
CA GLN A 19 76.31 -12.56 6.74
C GLN A 19 76.29 -13.88 5.99
N SER A 20 77.42 -14.56 5.80
CA SER A 20 77.47 -15.86 5.10
C SER A 20 76.72 -16.98 5.84
N MET A 21 76.76 -17.00 7.18
CA MET A 21 75.97 -17.93 7.98
C MET A 21 74.46 -17.58 7.94
N ILE A 22 74.13 -16.29 7.97
CA ILE A 22 72.76 -15.80 7.80
C ILE A 22 72.26 -16.16 6.40
N GLU A 23 73.07 -16.01 5.35
CA GLU A 23 72.73 -16.41 3.98
C GLU A 23 72.51 -17.91 3.85
N ALA A 24 73.39 -18.73 4.43
CA ALA A 24 73.22 -20.17 4.47
C ALA A 24 71.90 -20.58 5.18
N GLN A 25 71.54 -19.88 6.27
CA GLN A 25 70.26 -20.10 6.95
C GLN A 25 69.07 -19.54 6.15
N ARG A 26 69.25 -18.41 5.45
CA ARG A 26 68.25 -17.83 4.53
C ARG A 26 67.93 -18.76 3.37
N ILE A 27 68.85 -19.62 2.92
CA ILE A 27 68.54 -20.66 1.92
C ILE A 27 67.42 -21.59 2.42
N LYS A 28 67.40 -21.95 3.70
CA LYS A 28 66.33 -22.79 4.27
C LYS A 28 64.99 -22.05 4.24
N ASN A 29 64.98 -20.76 4.59
CA ASN A 29 63.78 -19.93 4.50
C ASN A 29 63.31 -19.76 3.05
N ARG A 30 64.23 -19.48 2.12
CA ARG A 30 63.96 -19.39 0.68
C ARG A 30 63.33 -20.65 0.12
N ARG A 31 63.81 -21.84 0.52
CA ARG A 31 63.18 -23.12 0.12
C ARG A 31 61.73 -23.24 0.60
N VAL A 32 61.40 -22.68 1.76
CA VAL A 32 60.02 -22.65 2.27
C VAL A 32 59.18 -21.64 1.49
N GLU A 33 59.73 -20.46 1.19
CA GLU A 33 59.10 -19.43 0.35
C GLU A 33 58.84 -19.94 -1.07
N ASP A 34 59.80 -20.63 -1.69
CA ASP A 34 59.67 -21.24 -3.02
C ASP A 34 58.58 -22.32 -3.02
N LYS A 35 58.53 -23.16 -1.97
CA LYS A 35 57.46 -24.17 -1.81
C LYS A 35 56.09 -23.53 -1.60
N SER A 36 56.02 -22.44 -0.83
CA SER A 36 54.79 -21.67 -0.63
C SER A 36 54.29 -21.09 -1.95
N THR A 37 55.19 -20.44 -2.71
CA THR A 37 54.89 -19.86 -4.03
C THR A 37 54.40 -20.93 -5.01
N LEU A 38 55.08 -22.09 -5.07
CA LEU A 38 54.65 -23.20 -5.92
C LEU A 38 53.27 -23.75 -5.51
N LEU A 39 52.98 -23.81 -4.21
CA LEU A 39 51.68 -24.24 -3.72
C LEU A 39 50.58 -23.23 -4.09
N THR A 40 50.84 -21.92 -3.96
CA THR A 40 49.92 -20.87 -4.40
C THR A 40 49.64 -20.96 -5.89
N TRP A 41 50.67 -21.11 -6.73
CA TRP A 41 50.47 -21.29 -8.18
C TRP A 41 49.65 -22.53 -8.51
N LYS A 42 49.88 -23.64 -7.81
CA LYS A 42 49.05 -24.85 -7.95
C LYS A 42 47.59 -24.56 -7.55
N GLN A 43 47.37 -23.92 -6.41
CA GLN A 43 46.02 -23.57 -5.95
C GLN A 43 45.29 -22.66 -6.93
N ASP A 44 45.98 -21.66 -7.50
CA ASP A 44 45.39 -20.75 -8.47
C ASP A 44 45.02 -21.47 -9.77
N LYS A 45 45.88 -22.39 -10.24
CA LYS A 45 45.54 -23.23 -11.40
C LYS A 45 44.38 -24.18 -11.13
N TRP A 46 44.28 -24.73 -9.92
CA TRP A 46 43.13 -25.53 -9.51
C TRP A 46 41.83 -24.71 -9.45
N LYS A 47 41.88 -23.49 -8.92
CA LYS A 47 40.73 -22.58 -8.91
C LYS A 47 40.29 -22.24 -10.33
N GLU A 48 41.23 -21.88 -11.20
CA GLU A 48 40.96 -21.56 -12.61
C GLU A 48 40.30 -22.73 -13.33
N LEU A 49 40.82 -23.95 -13.15
CA LEU A 49 40.25 -25.16 -13.73
C LEU A 49 38.84 -25.44 -13.19
N ASN A 50 38.63 -25.32 -11.88
CA ASN A 50 37.32 -25.52 -11.27
C ASN A 50 36.30 -24.52 -11.82
N THR A 51 36.66 -23.24 -11.96
CA THR A 51 35.77 -22.23 -12.57
C THR A 51 35.41 -22.61 -14.00
N LYS A 52 36.37 -23.08 -14.82
CA LYS A 52 36.11 -23.53 -16.20
C LYS A 52 35.18 -24.74 -16.25
N LEU A 53 35.40 -25.73 -15.37
CA LEU A 53 34.55 -26.93 -15.30
C LEU A 53 33.13 -26.60 -14.84
N VAL A 54 33.00 -25.75 -13.82
CA VAL A 54 31.68 -25.29 -13.34
C VAL A 54 30.94 -24.53 -14.44
N LYS A 55 31.63 -23.66 -15.19
CA LYS A 55 31.05 -22.96 -16.34
C LYS A 55 30.55 -23.94 -17.40
N LEU A 56 31.39 -24.87 -17.84
CA LEU A 56 31.04 -25.88 -18.83
C LEU A 56 29.81 -26.69 -18.41
N TYR A 57 29.77 -27.15 -17.15
CA TYR A 57 28.66 -27.96 -16.65
C TYR A 57 27.37 -27.15 -16.50
N LYS A 58 27.44 -25.96 -15.88
CA LYS A 58 26.24 -25.18 -15.53
C LYS A 58 25.68 -24.39 -16.70
N GLU A 59 26.52 -23.89 -17.59
CA GLU A 59 26.10 -22.99 -18.66
C GLU A 59 25.93 -23.73 -19.99
N ASP A 60 26.97 -24.42 -20.45
CA ASP A 60 26.98 -24.99 -21.80
C ASP A 60 26.21 -26.31 -21.84
N LEU A 61 26.64 -27.29 -21.04
CA LEU A 61 26.05 -28.63 -21.07
C LEU A 61 24.61 -28.64 -20.56
N ASN A 62 24.29 -27.83 -19.55
CA ASN A 62 22.94 -27.77 -19.01
C ASN A 62 21.92 -27.27 -20.06
N LYS A 63 22.28 -26.27 -20.88
CA LYS A 63 21.44 -25.80 -21.99
C LYS A 63 21.28 -26.85 -23.09
N MET A 64 22.37 -27.57 -23.41
CA MET A 64 22.37 -28.61 -24.44
C MET A 64 21.62 -29.88 -24.03
N ARG A 65 21.46 -30.15 -22.73
CA ARG A 65 20.72 -31.31 -22.22
C ARG A 65 19.21 -31.12 -22.28
N LEU A 66 18.71 -29.88 -22.26
CA LEU A 66 17.28 -29.60 -22.28
C LEU A 66 16.71 -29.88 -23.67
N GLN A 67 15.78 -30.84 -23.77
CA GLN A 67 15.09 -31.17 -25.02
C GLN A 67 14.37 -29.95 -25.64
N SER A 68 13.86 -29.04 -24.79
CA SER A 68 13.21 -27.80 -25.22
C SER A 68 14.11 -26.92 -26.10
N SER A 69 15.43 -26.96 -25.90
CA SER A 69 16.41 -26.22 -26.72
C SER A 69 16.39 -26.63 -28.19
N TYR A 70 15.97 -27.87 -28.50
CA TYR A 70 15.88 -28.40 -29.86
C TYR A 70 14.46 -28.37 -30.44
N LEU A 71 13.46 -28.02 -29.64
CA LEU A 71 12.06 -27.93 -30.06
C LEU A 71 11.67 -26.49 -30.49
N THR A 72 12.66 -25.65 -30.75
CA THR A 72 12.43 -24.27 -31.20
C THR A 72 11.77 -24.25 -32.58
N LYS A 73 10.89 -23.27 -32.80
CA LYS A 73 10.13 -23.11 -34.04
C LYS A 73 10.51 -21.76 -34.65
N ALA A 74 10.92 -21.78 -35.91
CA ALA A 74 11.13 -20.55 -36.67
C ALA A 74 9.76 -20.02 -37.14
N VAL A 75 9.55 -18.70 -36.98
CA VAL A 75 8.35 -18.01 -37.48
C VAL A 75 8.79 -17.05 -38.56
N THR A 76 8.07 -17.07 -39.68
CA THR A 76 8.21 -16.06 -40.73
C THR A 76 6.87 -15.36 -40.90
N THR A 77 6.90 -14.04 -40.87
CA THR A 77 5.74 -13.16 -40.99
C THR A 77 5.84 -12.40 -42.30
N SER A 78 4.73 -12.30 -43.03
CA SER A 78 4.69 -11.58 -44.30
C SER A 78 4.83 -10.07 -44.13
N ASN A 79 4.48 -9.54 -42.95
CA ASN A 79 4.66 -8.13 -42.60
C ASN A 79 4.85 -7.96 -41.08
N ASN A 80 6.03 -7.52 -40.66
CA ASN A 80 6.39 -7.34 -39.26
C ASN A 80 5.90 -6.01 -38.66
N ASP A 81 5.45 -5.06 -39.48
CA ASP A 81 4.99 -3.75 -39.00
C ASP A 81 3.63 -3.86 -38.29
N TYR A 82 2.84 -4.89 -38.60
CA TYR A 82 1.52 -5.11 -38.01
C TYR A 82 1.54 -6.05 -36.80
N ALA A 83 2.38 -7.09 -36.80
CA ALA A 83 2.45 -8.06 -35.71
C ALA A 83 3.81 -8.78 -35.67
N ASP A 84 4.38 -8.87 -34.47
CA ASP A 84 5.51 -9.76 -34.17
C ASP A 84 4.98 -11.06 -33.53
N ILE A 85 5.26 -12.20 -34.15
CA ILE A 85 4.76 -13.51 -33.72
C ILE A 85 5.93 -14.37 -33.26
N LYS A 86 5.88 -14.81 -32.00
CA LYS A 86 6.87 -15.73 -31.42
C LYS A 86 6.21 -17.08 -31.11
N ALA A 87 6.71 -18.14 -31.73
CA ALA A 87 6.24 -19.49 -31.46
C ALA A 87 6.93 -20.07 -30.22
N MET A 88 6.13 -20.68 -29.34
CA MET A 88 6.63 -21.49 -28.22
C MET A 88 6.89 -22.94 -28.67
N THR A 89 7.59 -23.74 -27.85
CA THR A 89 8.00 -25.12 -28.18
C THR A 89 6.85 -26.06 -28.56
N ASN A 90 5.64 -25.81 -28.06
CA ASN A 90 4.45 -26.63 -28.32
C ASN A 90 3.57 -26.09 -29.46
N ALA A 91 4.02 -25.05 -30.18
CA ALA A 91 3.24 -24.50 -31.28
C ALA A 91 3.13 -25.51 -32.44
N PRO A 92 1.94 -25.67 -33.03
CA PRO A 92 1.75 -26.54 -34.19
C PRO A 92 2.52 -25.98 -35.40
N LEU A 93 3.01 -26.88 -36.25
CA LEU A 93 3.62 -26.53 -37.53
C LEU A 93 2.51 -26.22 -38.54
N GLY A 94 2.53 -25.02 -39.11
CA GLY A 94 1.53 -24.61 -40.10
C GLY A 94 1.66 -23.16 -40.53
N THR A 95 0.85 -22.79 -41.51
CA THR A 95 0.66 -21.40 -41.96
C THR A 95 -0.66 -20.88 -41.37
N HIS A 96 -0.61 -19.70 -40.75
CA HIS A 96 -1.77 -19.04 -40.17
C HIS A 96 -2.03 -17.71 -40.90
N LYS A 97 -3.30 -17.41 -41.19
CA LYS A 97 -3.72 -16.10 -41.72
C LYS A 97 -4.23 -15.26 -40.56
N LEU A 98 -3.67 -14.07 -40.39
CA LEU A 98 -4.04 -13.10 -39.37
C LEU A 98 -4.69 -11.89 -40.04
N GLN A 99 -5.81 -11.42 -39.50
CA GLN A 99 -6.43 -10.15 -39.85
C GLN A 99 -6.64 -9.36 -38.55
N VAL A 100 -6.18 -8.11 -38.53
CA VAL A 100 -6.35 -7.21 -37.38
C VAL A 100 -7.47 -6.24 -37.71
N GLU A 101 -8.58 -6.33 -36.99
CA GLU A 101 -9.73 -5.44 -37.18
C GLU A 101 -9.65 -4.20 -36.28
N SER A 102 -9.28 -4.41 -35.01
CA SER A 102 -9.14 -3.35 -34.02
C SER A 102 -8.03 -3.68 -33.03
N LEU A 103 -7.44 -2.63 -32.46
CA LEU A 103 -6.45 -2.76 -31.39
C LEU A 103 -7.14 -2.59 -30.05
N ALA A 104 -6.73 -3.39 -29.06
CA ALA A 104 -7.16 -3.16 -27.69
C ALA A 104 -6.60 -1.82 -27.21
N SER A 105 -7.48 -0.91 -26.77
CA SER A 105 -7.11 0.35 -26.14
C SER A 105 -7.37 0.30 -24.64
N SER A 106 -6.58 1.06 -23.88
CA SER A 106 -6.87 1.30 -22.46
C SER A 106 -7.85 2.47 -22.32
N GLN A 107 -8.86 2.33 -21.46
CA GLN A 107 -9.70 3.46 -21.10
C GLN A 107 -8.84 4.54 -20.43
N TYR A 108 -9.09 5.80 -20.76
CA TYR A 108 -8.46 6.94 -20.11
C TYR A 108 -9.45 8.09 -19.96
N VAL A 109 -9.26 8.89 -18.92
CA VAL A 109 -10.05 10.09 -18.62
C VAL A 109 -9.07 11.21 -18.29
N THR A 110 -9.26 12.35 -18.96
CA THR A 110 -8.53 13.58 -18.65
C THR A 110 -9.52 14.56 -18.05
N GLY A 111 -9.20 15.05 -16.85
CA GLY A 111 -9.99 16.04 -16.15
C GLY A 111 -9.96 17.41 -16.82
N GLY A 112 -10.95 18.24 -16.45
CA GLY A 112 -10.91 19.68 -16.69
C GLY A 112 -9.76 20.35 -15.95
N VAL A 113 -9.57 21.65 -16.21
CA VAL A 113 -8.62 22.46 -15.45
C VAL A 113 -9.18 22.65 -14.05
N ILE A 114 -8.40 22.29 -13.04
CA ILE A 114 -8.71 22.40 -11.62
C ILE A 114 -8.07 23.69 -11.10
N ASN A 115 -8.91 24.68 -10.82
CA ASN A 115 -8.53 25.92 -10.17
C ASN A 115 -9.00 25.91 -8.70
N LEU A 116 -8.35 26.72 -7.88
CA LEU A 116 -8.79 27.05 -6.53
C LEU A 116 -10.07 27.90 -6.60
N SER A 117 -10.72 28.10 -5.44
CA SER A 117 -11.96 28.89 -5.32
C SER A 117 -11.88 30.33 -5.84
N ASP A 118 -10.67 30.86 -6.07
CA ASP A 118 -10.44 32.17 -6.69
C ASP A 118 -10.61 32.18 -8.22
N GLY A 119 -10.78 31.01 -8.85
CA GLY A 119 -10.99 30.82 -10.28
C GLY A 119 -9.77 31.06 -11.17
N ASN A 120 -8.68 31.64 -10.63
CA ASN A 120 -7.52 32.11 -11.40
C ASN A 120 -6.23 31.38 -11.05
N THR A 121 -6.15 30.74 -9.88
CA THR A 121 -4.98 29.99 -9.44
C THR A 121 -5.18 28.51 -9.67
N LYS A 122 -4.27 27.88 -10.43
CA LYS A 122 -4.30 26.42 -10.64
C LYS A 122 -3.98 25.70 -9.34
N ALA A 123 -4.68 24.60 -9.08
CA ALA A 123 -4.37 23.76 -7.94
C ALA A 123 -2.97 23.13 -8.07
N SER A 124 -2.38 22.77 -6.93
CA SER A 124 -1.14 22.02 -6.84
C SER A 124 -1.42 20.62 -6.33
N THR A 125 -0.41 19.75 -6.35
CA THR A 125 -0.51 18.41 -5.74
C THR A 125 -0.84 18.47 -4.24
N ASN A 126 -0.46 19.55 -3.56
CA ASN A 126 -0.66 19.72 -2.12
C ASN A 126 -1.95 20.47 -1.77
N THR A 127 -2.68 20.96 -2.78
CA THR A 127 -3.97 21.63 -2.57
C THR A 127 -4.94 20.64 -1.94
N LYS A 128 -5.65 21.09 -0.90
CA LYS A 128 -6.61 20.24 -0.20
C LYS A 128 -7.86 20.07 -1.06
N LEU A 129 -8.47 18.90 -1.00
CA LEU A 129 -9.70 18.64 -1.74
C LEU A 129 -10.85 19.55 -1.27
N THR A 130 -10.85 19.92 0.01
CA THR A 130 -11.80 20.88 0.59
C THR A 130 -11.64 22.31 0.03
N GLU A 131 -10.42 22.71 -0.34
CA GLU A 131 -10.15 24.00 -1.01
C GLU A 131 -10.63 24.01 -2.47
N LEU A 132 -10.96 22.83 -3.02
CA LEU A 132 -11.55 22.67 -4.36
C LEU A 132 -13.08 22.56 -4.31
N GLY A 133 -13.70 22.81 -3.16
CA GLY A 133 -15.14 22.73 -2.97
C GLY A 133 -15.67 21.30 -2.77
N ILE A 134 -14.81 20.32 -2.47
CA ILE A 134 -15.24 18.96 -2.13
C ILE A 134 -15.44 18.88 -0.61
N GLU A 135 -16.67 18.60 -0.17
CA GLU A 135 -16.98 18.48 1.25
C GLU A 135 -16.18 17.33 1.90
N ALA A 136 -15.78 17.54 3.16
CA ALA A 136 -15.22 16.45 3.96
C ALA A 136 -16.26 15.32 4.06
N GLU A 137 -15.77 14.08 4.22
CA GLU A 137 -16.58 12.85 4.24
C GLU A 137 -17.17 12.43 2.88
N THR A 138 -16.90 13.18 1.80
CA THR A 138 -17.17 12.70 0.44
C THR A 138 -16.42 11.39 0.17
N LEU A 139 -17.13 10.39 -0.37
CA LEU A 139 -16.56 9.10 -0.71
C LEU A 139 -16.34 9.01 -2.22
N PHE A 140 -15.08 8.95 -2.64
CA PHE A 140 -14.71 8.59 -4.00
C PHE A 140 -14.56 7.09 -4.12
N ASN A 141 -15.29 6.50 -5.06
CA ASN A 141 -15.24 5.08 -5.34
C ASN A 141 -14.62 4.85 -6.72
N ILE A 142 -13.59 4.02 -6.76
CA ILE A 142 -12.98 3.55 -8.00
C ILE A 142 -13.29 2.07 -8.13
N THR A 143 -13.93 1.70 -9.23
CA THR A 143 -14.23 0.31 -9.55
C THR A 143 -13.39 -0.13 -10.74
N VAL A 144 -12.61 -1.20 -10.58
CA VAL A 144 -11.81 -1.82 -11.66
C VAL A 144 -12.08 -3.32 -11.61
N LYS A 145 -12.43 -3.96 -12.74
CA LYS A 145 -12.74 -5.41 -12.78
C LYS A 145 -13.80 -5.87 -11.76
N GLY A 146 -14.75 -4.99 -11.41
CA GLY A 146 -15.77 -5.27 -10.39
C GLY A 146 -15.29 -5.11 -8.95
N GLU A 147 -14.00 -4.93 -8.70
CA GLU A 147 -13.47 -4.60 -7.37
C GLU A 147 -13.63 -3.10 -7.11
N LYS A 148 -14.30 -2.75 -6.01
CA LYS A 148 -14.52 -1.37 -5.58
C LYS A 148 -13.54 -1.01 -4.47
N LYS A 149 -12.77 0.06 -4.66
CA LYS A 149 -12.01 0.72 -3.59
C LYS A 149 -12.59 2.08 -3.31
N THR A 150 -12.55 2.48 -2.05
CA THR A 150 -13.14 3.73 -1.58
C THR A 150 -12.07 4.61 -0.92
N PHE A 151 -12.11 5.89 -1.25
CA PHE A 151 -11.32 6.95 -0.65
C PHE A 151 -12.24 7.95 0.02
N GLU A 152 -12.02 8.14 1.31
CA GLU A 152 -12.75 9.11 2.12
C GLU A 152 -11.97 10.42 2.15
N VAL A 153 -12.65 11.51 1.79
CA VAL A 153 -12.08 12.86 1.85
C VAL A 153 -12.05 13.34 3.29
N LYS A 154 -10.86 13.54 3.84
CA LYS A 154 -10.66 14.18 5.14
C LYS A 154 -10.35 15.66 4.97
N ALA A 155 -10.46 16.43 6.05
CA ALA A 155 -10.16 17.86 6.04
C ALA A 155 -8.76 18.21 5.52
N ASN A 156 -7.79 17.31 5.65
CA ASN A 156 -6.41 17.45 5.19
C ASN A 156 -6.08 16.62 3.96
N SER A 157 -7.04 15.91 3.36
CA SER A 157 -6.79 15.12 2.15
C SER A 157 -6.44 16.04 0.99
N THR A 158 -5.34 15.73 0.32
CA THR A 158 -4.81 16.50 -0.81
C THR A 158 -5.12 15.84 -2.15
N LEU A 159 -4.92 16.59 -3.24
CA LEU A 159 -5.00 16.05 -4.59
C LEU A 159 -3.99 14.91 -4.83
N ASN A 160 -2.80 15.00 -4.24
CA ASN A 160 -1.80 13.94 -4.29
C ASN A 160 -2.28 12.65 -3.59
N ASP A 161 -3.01 12.77 -2.48
CA ASP A 161 -3.56 11.60 -1.78
C ASP A 161 -4.57 10.87 -2.65
N PHE A 162 -5.43 11.62 -3.36
CA PHE A 162 -6.36 11.04 -4.33
C PHE A 162 -5.63 10.36 -5.49
N VAL A 163 -4.59 11.00 -6.06
CA VAL A 163 -3.77 10.41 -7.14
C VAL A 163 -3.11 9.11 -6.69
N ASN A 164 -2.56 9.08 -5.48
CA ASN A 164 -1.92 7.89 -4.93
C ASN A 164 -2.93 6.79 -4.62
N PHE A 165 -4.13 7.16 -4.16
CA PHE A 165 -5.24 6.22 -4.03
C PHE A 165 -5.66 5.62 -5.38
N ALA A 166 -5.79 6.43 -6.44
CA ALA A 166 -6.11 5.92 -7.77
C ALA A 166 -5.04 4.94 -8.28
N LYS A 167 -3.76 5.22 -8.01
CA LYS A 167 -2.66 4.27 -8.30
C LYS A 167 -2.79 2.97 -7.51
N SER A 168 -3.09 3.05 -6.22
CA SER A 168 -3.27 1.85 -5.38
C SER A 168 -4.54 1.07 -5.74
N ALA A 169 -5.52 1.71 -6.37
CA ALA A 169 -6.70 1.09 -6.97
C ALA A 169 -6.43 0.40 -8.31
N GLY A 170 -5.20 0.44 -8.83
CA GLY A 170 -4.80 -0.27 -10.04
C GLY A 170 -4.86 0.57 -11.31
N LEU A 171 -5.09 1.89 -11.20
CA LEU A 171 -5.04 2.82 -12.31
C LEU A 171 -3.64 3.42 -12.48
N SER A 172 -3.36 3.96 -13.67
CA SER A 172 -2.27 4.89 -13.87
C SER A 172 -2.83 6.30 -13.70
N ALA A 173 -2.41 7.01 -12.64
CA ALA A 173 -2.92 8.35 -12.35
C ALA A 173 -1.78 9.37 -12.18
N ASN A 174 -2.00 10.59 -12.65
CA ASN A 174 -1.07 11.71 -12.49
C ASN A 174 -1.83 13.04 -12.44
N TYR A 175 -1.31 14.00 -11.69
CA TYR A 175 -1.76 15.39 -11.78
C TYR A 175 -0.65 16.27 -12.34
N ASP A 176 -0.97 17.02 -13.39
CA ASP A 176 -0.09 17.99 -14.00
C ASP A 176 -0.41 19.38 -13.44
N SER A 177 0.45 19.89 -12.57
CA SER A 177 0.31 21.23 -11.96
C SER A 177 0.49 22.37 -12.96
N LYS A 178 1.19 22.17 -14.07
CA LYS A 178 1.39 23.21 -15.10
C LYS A 178 0.09 23.46 -15.87
N HIS A 179 -0.61 22.39 -16.21
CA HIS A 179 -1.88 22.47 -16.94
C HIS A 179 -3.11 22.42 -16.02
N GLY A 180 -2.91 22.11 -14.74
CA GLY A 180 -3.95 22.00 -13.73
C GLY A 180 -4.89 20.81 -13.95
N ARG A 181 -4.40 19.72 -14.54
CA ARG A 181 -5.26 18.61 -15.02
C ARG A 181 -4.90 17.28 -14.39
N LEU A 182 -5.93 16.49 -14.13
CA LEU A 182 -5.81 15.11 -13.65
C LEU A 182 -5.92 14.14 -14.83
N TYR A 183 -4.99 13.20 -14.91
CA TYR A 183 -4.99 12.13 -15.90
C TYR A 183 -5.16 10.79 -15.19
N LEU A 184 -6.14 10.00 -15.61
CA LEU A 184 -6.32 8.62 -15.16
C LEU A 184 -6.45 7.69 -16.36
N SER A 185 -5.83 6.53 -16.30
CA SER A 185 -6.02 5.48 -17.30
C SER A 185 -6.00 4.09 -16.68
N ALA A 186 -6.64 3.15 -17.34
CA ALA A 186 -6.47 1.73 -17.05
C ALA A 186 -5.00 1.34 -17.28
N LYS A 187 -4.48 0.43 -16.47
CA LYS A 187 -3.11 -0.06 -16.60
C LYS A 187 -2.92 -0.98 -17.81
N ASN A 188 -3.96 -1.73 -18.16
CA ASN A 188 -3.97 -2.66 -19.28
C ASN A 188 -5.09 -2.28 -20.25
N SER A 189 -4.94 -2.69 -21.51
CA SER A 189 -5.92 -2.47 -22.58
C SER A 189 -7.08 -3.46 -22.51
N GLY A 190 -8.22 -3.09 -23.10
CA GLY A 190 -9.40 -3.95 -23.24
C GLY A 190 -10.51 -3.62 -22.25
N GLU A 191 -11.75 -3.93 -22.65
CA GLU A 191 -12.99 -3.58 -21.93
C GLU A 191 -13.05 -4.15 -20.51
N GLU A 192 -12.47 -5.32 -20.27
CA GLU A 192 -12.38 -5.90 -18.92
C GLU A 192 -11.58 -5.03 -17.93
N ASN A 193 -10.69 -4.17 -18.43
CA ASN A 193 -9.87 -3.26 -17.64
C ASN A 193 -10.51 -1.87 -17.51
N ALA A 194 -11.75 -1.70 -17.99
CA ALA A 194 -12.51 -0.47 -17.80
C ALA A 194 -12.68 -0.17 -16.31
N PHE A 195 -12.70 1.12 -16.00
CA PHE A 195 -12.86 1.64 -14.66
C PHE A 195 -14.01 2.64 -14.57
N GLY A 196 -14.70 2.59 -13.44
CA GLY A 196 -15.71 3.56 -13.04
C GLY A 196 -15.17 4.43 -11.91
N ILE A 197 -15.45 5.72 -11.97
CA ILE A 197 -15.22 6.64 -10.85
C ILE A 197 -16.56 7.23 -10.49
N THR A 198 -16.98 7.06 -9.24
CA THR A 198 -18.19 7.71 -8.72
C THR A 198 -17.83 8.45 -7.44
N ALA A 199 -18.45 9.61 -7.26
CA ALA A 199 -18.42 10.32 -6.00
C ALA A 199 -19.80 10.21 -5.38
N THR A 200 -19.84 9.81 -4.12
CA THR A 200 -21.06 9.87 -3.30
C THR A 200 -20.77 10.82 -2.16
N THR A 201 -21.45 11.96 -2.16
CA THR A 201 -21.60 12.78 -0.96
C THR A 201 -22.44 11.96 -0.01
N SER A 202 -21.80 11.47 1.03
CA SER A 202 -22.43 10.61 2.01
C SER A 202 -23.35 11.47 2.86
N THR A 203 -24.64 11.53 2.53
CA THR A 203 -25.66 11.60 3.58
C THR A 203 -25.72 10.30 4.39
N ALA A 204 -24.74 9.37 4.26
CA ALA A 204 -24.62 8.17 5.09
C ALA A 204 -23.72 8.39 6.32
N THR A 205 -22.97 9.50 6.40
CA THR A 205 -22.33 9.93 7.65
C THR A 205 -23.29 10.72 8.51
N ALA A 206 -24.27 11.44 7.93
CA ALA A 206 -25.38 12.05 8.68
C ALA A 206 -26.09 11.05 9.62
N PRO A 207 -26.65 9.91 9.15
CA PRO A 207 -27.30 8.94 10.01
C PRO A 207 -26.30 8.27 10.96
N LYS A 208 -25.04 8.05 10.56
CA LYS A 208 -24.04 7.50 11.49
C LYS A 208 -23.70 8.48 12.61
N ASN A 209 -23.53 9.77 12.29
CA ASN A 209 -23.19 10.83 13.23
C ASN A 209 -24.40 11.16 14.12
N GLU A 210 -25.61 11.20 13.56
CA GLU A 210 -26.87 11.31 14.30
C GLU A 210 -27.05 10.13 15.26
N LEU A 211 -26.76 8.89 14.82
CA LEU A 211 -26.79 7.72 15.70
C LEU A 211 -25.68 7.77 16.76
N LEU A 212 -24.47 8.25 16.43
CA LEU A 212 -23.37 8.45 17.38
C LEU A 212 -23.70 9.52 18.43
N GLU A 213 -24.41 10.58 18.03
CA GLU A 213 -24.89 11.63 18.92
C GLU A 213 -26.02 11.10 19.82
N LEU A 214 -26.98 10.36 19.24
CA LEU A 214 -28.10 9.75 19.96
C LEU A 214 -27.62 8.75 21.03
N VAL A 215 -26.59 7.96 20.75
CA VAL A 215 -25.99 7.04 21.73
C VAL A 215 -25.00 7.70 22.69
N GLY A 216 -24.74 9.01 22.53
CA GLY A 216 -23.82 9.72 23.41
C GLY A 216 -22.37 9.31 23.27
N TYR A 217 -21.92 8.94 22.08
CA TYR A 217 -20.66 8.22 21.87
C TYR A 217 -19.46 8.87 22.55
N THR A 218 -19.39 10.21 22.61
CA THR A 218 -18.30 10.95 23.27
C THR A 218 -18.19 10.65 24.76
N ASN A 219 -19.33 10.41 25.41
CA ASN A 219 -19.48 10.25 26.86
C ASN A 219 -19.47 8.77 27.31
N LEU A 220 -19.41 7.84 26.36
CA LEU A 220 -19.31 6.41 26.62
C LEU A 220 -17.91 5.98 27.11
N THR A 221 -17.89 4.90 27.89
CA THR A 221 -16.65 4.23 28.28
C THR A 221 -15.97 3.56 27.08
N ALA A 222 -14.69 3.19 27.22
CA ALA A 222 -13.94 2.54 26.15
C ALA A 222 -14.53 1.17 25.73
N GLU A 223 -15.21 0.46 26.63
CA GLU A 223 -15.86 -0.82 26.33
C GLU A 223 -17.19 -0.62 25.59
N GLU A 224 -17.95 0.40 25.97
CA GLU A 224 -19.20 0.77 25.30
C GLU A 224 -18.95 1.31 23.89
N LYS A 225 -17.89 2.11 23.69
CA LYS A 225 -17.46 2.55 22.36
C LYS A 225 -17.15 1.38 21.43
N LYS A 226 -16.43 0.35 21.93
CA LYS A 226 -16.17 -0.88 21.17
C LYS A 226 -17.46 -1.62 20.80
N SER A 227 -18.46 -1.59 21.69
CA SER A 227 -19.76 -2.24 21.46
C SER A 227 -20.54 -1.51 20.36
N VAL A 228 -20.53 -0.18 20.37
CA VAL A 228 -21.11 0.66 19.33
C VAL A 228 -20.40 0.46 17.98
N ASP A 229 -19.07 0.49 17.94
CA ASP A 229 -18.30 0.25 16.72
C ASP A 229 -18.56 -1.13 16.13
N LYS A 230 -18.75 -2.14 16.99
CA LYS A 230 -19.09 -3.50 16.58
C LYS A 230 -20.52 -3.55 16.01
N ALA A 231 -21.49 -2.92 16.66
CA ALA A 231 -22.86 -2.84 16.17
C ALA A 231 -22.94 -2.18 14.78
N PHE A 232 -22.25 -1.06 14.58
CA PHE A 232 -22.16 -0.41 13.27
C PHE A 232 -21.50 -1.30 12.20
N LYS A 233 -20.45 -2.06 12.55
CA LYS A 233 -19.84 -3.03 11.62
C LYS A 233 -20.79 -4.16 11.25
N THR A 234 -21.58 -4.66 12.20
CA THR A 234 -22.59 -5.70 11.93
C THR A 234 -23.68 -5.19 11.00
N LEU A 235 -24.20 -3.98 11.26
CA LEU A 235 -25.24 -3.33 10.44
C LEU A 235 -24.75 -2.96 9.03
N ALA A 236 -23.46 -2.66 8.88
CA ALA A 236 -22.85 -2.35 7.58
C ALA A 236 -22.43 -3.61 6.78
N SER A 237 -22.50 -4.80 7.39
CA SER A 237 -22.13 -6.05 6.72
C SER A 237 -23.21 -6.52 5.77
N THR A 238 -22.84 -6.93 4.55
CA THR A 238 -23.78 -7.56 3.59
C THR A 238 -24.04 -9.03 3.89
N SER A 239 -23.39 -9.60 4.91
CA SER A 239 -23.49 -11.02 5.29
C SER A 239 -24.07 -11.23 6.69
N SER A 240 -24.59 -10.19 7.36
CA SER A 240 -25.26 -10.31 8.65
C SER A 240 -26.66 -10.90 8.52
N THR A 241 -27.05 -11.73 9.47
CA THR A 241 -28.40 -12.28 9.55
C THR A 241 -29.38 -11.28 10.17
N ALA A 242 -30.69 -11.55 10.07
CA ALA A 242 -31.71 -10.73 10.73
C ALA A 242 -31.50 -10.66 12.26
N ASP A 243 -31.06 -11.76 12.87
CA ASP A 243 -30.79 -11.82 14.31
C ASP A 243 -29.53 -11.02 14.70
N ASP A 244 -28.51 -11.01 13.85
CA ASP A 244 -27.30 -10.19 14.04
C ASP A 244 -27.65 -8.69 13.99
N ASN A 245 -28.49 -8.31 13.03
CA ASN A 245 -28.94 -6.92 12.87
C ASN A 245 -29.80 -6.48 14.06
N LYS A 246 -30.72 -7.34 14.52
CA LYS A 246 -31.53 -7.07 15.72
C LYS A 246 -30.68 -6.92 16.98
N SER A 247 -29.69 -7.80 17.16
CA SER A 247 -28.76 -7.70 18.28
C SER A 247 -27.94 -6.40 18.25
N ALA A 248 -27.57 -5.94 17.06
CA ALA A 248 -26.86 -4.68 16.88
C ALA A 248 -27.75 -3.46 17.18
N THR A 249 -29.03 -3.47 16.78
CA THR A 249 -29.98 -2.38 17.09
C THR A 249 -30.30 -2.32 18.58
N ASP A 250 -30.52 -3.45 19.25
CA ASP A 250 -30.82 -3.50 20.69
C ASP A 250 -29.69 -2.88 21.54
N ILE A 251 -28.43 -3.07 21.12
CA ILE A 251 -27.27 -2.45 21.76
C ILE A 251 -27.30 -0.93 21.63
N LEU A 252 -27.63 -0.42 20.44
CA LEU A 252 -27.68 1.01 20.16
C LEU A 252 -28.85 1.67 20.93
N GLU A 253 -30.03 1.07 20.92
CA GLU A 253 -31.20 1.56 21.67
C GLU A 253 -30.93 1.64 23.18
N LYS A 254 -30.31 0.61 23.76
CA LYS A 254 -29.97 0.61 25.19
C LYS A 254 -29.00 1.74 25.56
N LEU A 255 -28.02 2.02 24.71
CA LEU A 255 -27.05 3.09 24.96
C LEU A 255 -27.65 4.48 24.73
N ALA A 256 -28.53 4.64 23.72
CA ALA A 256 -29.31 5.85 23.54
C ALA A 256 -30.22 6.15 24.74
N GLY A 257 -30.87 5.13 25.30
CA GLY A 257 -31.66 5.28 26.53
C GLY A 257 -30.83 5.73 27.73
N LYS A 258 -29.60 5.21 27.86
CA LYS A 258 -28.65 5.65 28.90
C LYS A 258 -28.21 7.10 28.71
N GLU A 259 -28.00 7.52 27.47
CA GLU A 259 -27.66 8.90 27.12
C GLU A 259 -28.78 9.88 27.48
N ALA A 260 -30.02 9.54 27.09
CA ALA A 260 -31.20 10.33 27.41
C ALA A 260 -31.37 10.52 28.93
N GLN A 261 -31.15 9.46 29.73
CA GLN A 261 -31.17 9.56 31.19
C GLN A 261 -30.08 10.51 31.72
N ARG A 262 -28.87 10.48 31.15
CA ARG A 262 -27.81 11.40 31.57
C ARG A 262 -28.18 12.85 31.26
N ILE A 263 -28.69 13.13 30.06
CA ILE A 263 -29.11 14.48 29.66
C ILE A 263 -30.20 15.02 30.59
N LEU A 264 -31.16 14.18 30.98
CA LEU A 264 -32.22 14.55 31.93
C LEU A 264 -31.67 14.86 33.32
N VAL A 265 -30.76 14.04 33.84
CA VAL A 265 -30.12 14.26 35.15
C VAL A 265 -29.25 15.53 35.13
N ASP A 266 -28.49 15.75 34.05
CA ASP A 266 -27.68 16.96 33.88
C ASP A 266 -28.56 18.22 33.80
N ALA A 267 -29.73 18.13 33.16
CA ALA A 267 -30.71 19.22 33.10
C ALA A 267 -31.36 19.49 34.46
N GLU A 268 -31.67 18.46 35.23
CA GLU A 268 -32.23 18.58 36.59
C GLU A 268 -31.23 19.24 37.53
N ILE A 269 -29.96 18.79 37.53
CA ILE A 269 -28.87 19.39 38.33
C ILE A 269 -28.64 20.85 37.94
N ARG A 270 -28.64 21.18 36.64
CA ARG A 270 -28.53 22.58 36.18
C ARG A 270 -29.70 23.43 36.68
N SER A 271 -30.92 22.88 36.66
CA SER A 271 -32.10 23.58 37.15
C SER A 271 -32.10 23.79 38.67
N GLU A 272 -31.48 22.90 39.44
CA GLU A 272 -31.29 23.03 40.89
C GLU A 272 -30.20 24.05 41.25
N VAL A 273 -29.17 24.17 40.42
CA VAL A 273 -28.07 25.15 40.59
C VAL A 273 -28.49 26.56 40.15
N GLU A 274 -29.28 26.70 39.09
CA GLU A 274 -29.76 28.02 38.61
C GLU A 274 -30.91 28.60 39.47
N ASN A 275 -31.80 27.77 40.00
CA ASN A 275 -32.96 28.23 40.80
C ASN A 275 -32.70 28.23 42.30
N GLY A 276 -31.47 28.55 42.73
CA GLY A 276 -31.01 28.45 44.12
C GLY A 276 -32.11 28.63 45.16
N VAL A 277 -32.38 27.58 45.93
CA VAL A 277 -33.25 27.56 47.13
C VAL A 277 -34.57 28.34 46.96
N GLY A 278 -35.62 27.72 46.39
CA GLY A 278 -36.98 28.26 46.56
C GLY A 278 -38.05 27.81 45.57
N GLU A 279 -38.97 26.98 46.07
CA GLU A 279 -40.42 26.99 45.80
C GLU A 279 -41.04 26.42 44.49
N THR A 280 -41.94 25.45 44.75
CA THR A 280 -43.18 25.05 44.02
C THR A 280 -43.11 24.03 42.88
N LYS A 281 -43.08 22.74 43.28
CA LYS A 281 -43.21 21.50 42.47
C LYS A 281 -44.57 21.26 41.78
N GLY A 282 -45.56 22.14 41.91
CA GLY A 282 -46.94 21.86 41.48
C GLY A 282 -47.27 22.18 40.02
N ALA A 283 -46.73 23.26 39.46
CA ALA A 283 -47.14 23.75 38.14
C ALA A 283 -46.37 23.12 36.96
N ARG A 284 -45.18 22.55 37.22
CA ARG A 284 -44.25 22.09 36.17
C ARG A 284 -44.54 20.67 35.65
N ALA A 285 -45.22 19.83 36.42
CA ALA A 285 -45.56 18.45 35.99
C ALA A 285 -46.58 18.42 34.83
N ILE A 286 -47.49 19.40 34.79
CA ILE A 286 -48.56 19.50 33.79
C ILE A 286 -48.00 19.95 32.42
N GLU A 287 -46.96 20.79 32.43
CA GLU A 287 -46.30 21.26 31.20
C GLU A 287 -45.39 20.19 30.58
N ILE A 288 -44.74 19.37 31.43
CA ILE A 288 -43.91 18.23 31.03
C ILE A 288 -44.74 17.14 30.34
N GLU A 289 -45.94 16.84 30.85
CA GLU A 289 -46.82 15.83 30.25
C GLU A 289 -47.33 16.26 28.86
N LYS A 290 -47.53 17.56 28.68
CA LYS A 290 -47.98 18.16 27.41
C LYS A 290 -46.89 18.10 26.33
N ILE A 291 -45.64 18.40 26.70
CA ILE A 291 -44.48 18.32 25.77
C ILE A 291 -44.16 16.87 25.42
N LYS A 292 -44.26 15.94 26.37
CA LYS A 292 -44.04 14.50 26.13
C LYS A 292 -45.06 13.93 25.14
N ALA A 293 -46.31 14.39 25.19
CA ALA A 293 -47.36 14.00 24.26
C ALA A 293 -47.14 14.59 22.85
N GLU A 294 -46.63 15.82 22.75
CA GLU A 294 -46.36 16.50 21.46
C GLU A 294 -45.18 15.88 20.70
N VAL A 295 -44.10 15.54 21.40
CA VAL A 295 -42.91 14.90 20.82
C VAL A 295 -43.22 13.46 20.37
N MET A 296 -43.94 12.69 21.20
CA MET A 296 -44.34 11.32 20.84
C MET A 296 -45.34 11.27 19.66
N ALA A 297 -46.14 12.32 19.47
CA ALA A 297 -47.07 12.40 18.34
C ALA A 297 -46.38 12.73 17.01
N GLN A 298 -45.34 13.58 17.01
CA GLN A 298 -44.58 13.92 15.80
C GLN A 298 -43.69 12.79 15.29
N GLU A 299 -43.17 11.93 16.17
CA GLU A 299 -42.27 10.84 15.79
C GLU A 299 -42.99 9.59 15.25
N ILE A 300 -44.26 9.36 15.60
CA ILE A 300 -45.04 8.22 15.05
C ILE A 300 -45.48 8.48 13.60
N GLU A 301 -45.57 9.74 13.17
CA GLU A 301 -45.96 10.09 11.80
C GLU A 301 -44.78 10.03 10.82
N LEU A 302 -43.55 10.25 11.29
CA LEU A 302 -42.31 10.13 10.51
C LEU A 302 -41.86 8.67 10.27
N LEU A 303 -42.49 7.71 10.97
CA LEU A 303 -42.24 6.27 10.85
C LEU A 303 -43.28 5.53 9.98
N LYS A 304 -44.26 6.21 9.39
CA LYS A 304 -45.17 5.68 8.37
C LYS A 304 -44.77 6.15 6.98
#